data_AF-A0A358FYH5-F1
#
_entry.id   AF-A0A358FYH5-F1
#
_cell.length_a   1.000
_cell.length_b   1.000
_cell.length_c   1.000
_cell.angle_alpha   90.00
_cell.angle_beta   90.00
_cell.angle_gamma   90.00
#
_symmetry.space_group_name_H-M   'P 1'
#
loop_
_entity.id
_entity.type
_entity.pdbx_description
1 polymer ?
#
loop_
_entity_poly.entity_id
_entity_poly.type
_entity_poly.pdbx_seq_one_letter_code
_entity_poly.pdbx_strand_id
1 'polypeptide(L)'
;MDEPMITSDGAVDAELVSSYLAGDRSALGSIYDRYGQSLFDTATAMTNNRDDASDMVQDVFVLAAERLGQLRDPSRLKPWLFAILRNEVYRRSRR
;
A
#
# COMPACT_ATOMS: atom_id res chain seq x y z
N MET A 1 10.58 -11.77 27.31
CA MET A 1 9.14 -11.75 26.99
C MET A 1 8.91 -10.48 26.20
N ASP A 2 9.34 -10.47 24.94
CA ASP A 2 9.00 -9.38 24.00
C ASP A 2 7.72 -9.84 23.30
N GLU A 3 6.60 -9.52 23.94
CA GLU A 3 5.29 -9.71 23.33
C GLU A 3 5.24 -8.80 22.08
N PRO A 4 5.01 -9.33 20.87
CA PRO A 4 5.01 -8.50 19.68
C PRO A 4 3.86 -7.50 19.81
N MET A 5 4.20 -6.21 19.92
CA MET A 5 3.25 -5.11 19.86
C MET A 5 2.55 -5.15 18.50
N ILE A 6 1.41 -5.83 18.41
CA ILE A 6 0.43 -5.50 17.38
C ILE A 6 -0.03 -4.08 17.73
N THR A 7 0.62 -3.10 17.11
CA THR A 7 0.08 -1.74 17.07
C THR A 7 -1.32 -1.87 16.50
N SER A 8 -2.31 -1.21 17.09
CA SER A 8 -3.73 -1.23 16.66
C SER A 8 -3.90 -1.10 15.14
N ASP A 9 -2.96 -0.46 14.46
CA ASP A 9 -2.92 -0.37 13.01
C ASP A 9 -2.75 -1.71 12.27
N GLY A 10 -1.91 -2.62 12.77
CA GLY A 10 -1.61 -3.90 12.13
C GLY A 10 -2.76 -4.91 12.20
N ALA A 11 -3.57 -4.86 13.27
CA ALA A 11 -4.80 -5.67 13.35
C ALA A 11 -5.83 -5.19 12.32
N VAL A 12 -6.02 -3.88 12.19
CA VAL A 12 -6.91 -3.28 11.19
C VAL A 12 -6.42 -3.57 9.77
N ASP A 13 -5.10 -3.53 9.54
CA ASP A 13 -4.52 -3.90 8.24
C ASP A 13 -4.84 -5.35 7.88
N ALA A 14 -4.68 -6.27 8.83
CA ALA A 14 -4.97 -7.66 8.63
C ALA A 14 -6.46 -7.92 8.32
N GLU A 15 -7.36 -7.19 8.99
CA GLU A 15 -8.80 -7.24 8.72
C GLU A 15 -9.13 -6.74 7.31
N LEU A 16 -8.63 -5.58 6.92
CA LEU A 16 -8.86 -5.02 5.57
C LEU A 16 -8.35 -5.94 4.46
N VAL A 17 -7.16 -6.52 4.63
CA VAL A 17 -6.62 -7.50 3.68
C VAL A 17 -7.51 -8.74 3.63
N SER A 18 -7.94 -9.27 4.77
CA SER A 18 -8.81 -10.44 4.83
C SER A 18 -10.16 -10.21 4.16
N SER A 19 -10.79 -9.06 4.42
CA SER A 19 -12.05 -8.66 3.79
C SER A 19 -11.91 -8.53 2.27
N TYR A 20 -10.83 -7.90 1.80
CA TYR A 20 -10.55 -7.81 0.37
C TYR A 20 -10.41 -9.19 -0.29
N LEU A 21 -9.65 -10.10 0.35
CA LEU A 21 -9.46 -11.46 -0.15
C LEU A 21 -10.74 -12.30 -0.11
N ALA A 22 -11.67 -11.98 0.80
CA ALA A 22 -13.01 -12.57 0.85
C ALA A 22 -13.96 -12.03 -0.24
N GLY A 23 -13.50 -11.07 -1.06
CA GLY A 23 -14.26 -10.49 -2.17
C GLY A 23 -14.92 -9.15 -1.86
N ASP A 24 -14.71 -8.59 -0.67
CA ASP A 24 -15.20 -7.25 -0.34
C ASP A 24 -14.33 -6.19 -1.02
N ARG A 25 -14.85 -5.64 -2.12
CA ARG A 25 -14.16 -4.58 -2.88
C ARG A 25 -14.07 -3.26 -2.12
N SER A 26 -14.93 -3.03 -1.12
CA SER A 26 -14.89 -1.79 -0.33
C SER A 26 -13.63 -1.71 0.54
N ALA A 27 -13.07 -2.86 0.93
CA ALA A 27 -11.84 -2.94 1.71
C ALA A 27 -10.65 -2.28 1.00
N LEU A 28 -10.55 -2.39 -0.34
CA LEU A 28 -9.50 -1.69 -1.09
C LEU A 28 -9.64 -0.16 -0.98
N GLY A 29 -10.89 0.34 -0.96
CA GLY A 29 -11.18 1.75 -0.72
C GLY A 29 -10.73 2.19 0.67
N SER A 30 -10.99 1.39 1.71
CA SER A 30 -10.52 1.70 3.06
C SER A 30 -8.99 1.67 3.18
N ILE A 31 -8.31 0.76 2.47
CA ILE A 31 -6.84 0.76 2.37
C ILE A 31 -6.37 2.06 1.68
N TYR A 32 -7.06 2.50 0.63
CA TYR A 32 -6.77 3.76 -0.06
C TYR A 32 -6.94 4.97 0.87
N ASP A 33 -8.05 5.08 1.59
CA ASP A 33 -8.30 6.18 2.51
C ASP A 33 -7.23 6.27 3.61
N ARG A 34 -6.69 5.11 4.03
CA ARG A 34 -5.67 5.04 5.08
C ARG A 34 -4.26 5.37 4.60
N TYR A 35 -3.89 4.97 3.39
CA TYR A 35 -2.50 5.05 2.91
C TYR A 35 -2.27 5.96 1.71
N GLY A 36 -3.32 6.32 0.98
CA GLY A 36 -3.25 7.09 -0.26
C GLY A 36 -2.49 8.41 -0.08
N GLN A 37 -2.84 9.19 0.95
CA GLN A 37 -2.16 10.47 1.21
C GLN A 37 -0.67 10.28 1.55
N SER A 38 -0.33 9.33 2.42
CA SER A 38 1.08 9.10 2.79
C SER A 38 1.91 8.57 1.61
N LEU A 39 1.32 7.74 0.75
CA LEU A 39 1.96 7.28 -0.48
C LEU A 39 2.14 8.44 -1.47
N PHE A 40 1.13 9.30 -1.61
CA PHE A 40 1.19 10.49 -2.47
C PHE A 40 2.28 11.47 -2.02
N ASP A 41 2.35 11.77 -0.72
CA ASP A 41 3.37 12.65 -0.16
C ASP A 41 4.78 12.09 -0.40
N THR A 42 4.94 10.78 -0.22
CA THR A 42 6.22 10.09 -0.47
C THR A 42 6.58 10.08 -1.95
N ALA A 43 5.61 9.77 -2.83
CA ALA A 43 5.81 9.77 -4.28
C ALA A 43 6.17 11.17 -4.79
N THR A 44 5.51 12.21 -4.28
CA THR A 44 5.81 13.61 -4.59
C THR A 44 7.23 13.98 -4.16
N ALA A 45 7.66 13.56 -2.96
CA ALA A 45 9.03 13.79 -2.49
C ALA A 45 10.08 13.06 -3.35
N MET A 46 9.74 11.92 -3.96
CA MET A 46 10.66 11.14 -4.80
C MET A 46 10.74 11.64 -6.25
N THR A 47 9.62 12.12 -6.81
CA THR A 47 9.50 12.52 -8.23
C THR A 47 9.65 14.03 -8.43
N ASN A 48 9.41 14.82 -7.39
CA ASN A 48 9.28 16.28 -7.46
C ASN A 48 8.23 16.76 -8.49
N ASN A 49 7.25 15.90 -8.81
CA ASN A 49 6.14 16.17 -9.72
C ASN A 49 4.85 15.54 -9.17
N ARG A 50 3.82 16.37 -8.96
CA ARG A 50 2.55 15.93 -8.38
C ARG A 50 1.73 15.04 -9.31
N ASP A 51 1.80 15.27 -10.61
CA ASP A 51 1.05 14.49 -11.60
C ASP A 51 1.65 13.07 -11.68
N ASP A 52 2.98 12.98 -11.79
CA ASP A 52 3.68 11.70 -11.74
C ASP A 52 3.43 10.95 -10.42
N ALA A 53 3.37 11.68 -9.30
CA ALA A 53 3.07 11.11 -7.99
C ALA A 53 1.65 10.52 -7.93
N SER A 54 0.66 11.22 -8.50
CA SER A 54 -0.71 10.73 -8.60
C SER A 54 -0.78 9.42 -9.39
N ASP A 55 -0.14 9.39 -10.56
CA ASP A 55 -0.09 8.21 -11.41
C ASP A 55 0.60 7.03 -10.70
N MET A 56 1.67 7.29 -9.95
CA MET A 56 2.35 6.26 -9.18
C MET A 56 1.49 5.68 -8.06
N VAL A 57 0.74 6.51 -7.33
CA VAL A 57 -0.17 6.04 -6.30
C VAL A 57 -1.25 5.15 -6.93
N GLN A 58 -1.82 5.57 -8.06
CA GLN A 58 -2.78 4.75 -8.79
C GLN A 58 -2.20 3.39 -9.18
N ASP A 59 -1.01 3.35 -9.76
CA ASP A 59 -0.33 2.10 -10.11
C ASP A 59 -0.07 1.21 -8.89
N VAL A 60 0.31 1.80 -7.74
CA VAL A 60 0.49 1.06 -6.49
C VAL A 60 -0.80 0.36 -6.07
N PHE A 61 -1.95 1.03 -6.16
CA PHE A 61 -3.23 0.44 -5.78
C PHE A 61 -3.73 -0.60 -6.79
N VAL A 62 -3.46 -0.42 -8.08
CA VAL A 62 -3.72 -1.45 -9.11
C VAL A 62 -2.89 -2.70 -8.81
N LEU A 63 -1.59 -2.55 -8.59
CA LEU A 63 -0.70 -3.66 -8.24
C LEU A 63 -1.06 -4.28 -6.88
N ALA A 64 -1.50 -3.47 -5.92
CA ALA A 64 -1.96 -3.96 -4.63
C ALA A 64 -3.19 -4.85 -4.80
N ALA A 65 -4.17 -4.42 -5.59
CA ALA A 65 -5.38 -5.19 -5.89
C ALA A 65 -5.08 -6.56 -6.51
N GLU A 66 -4.07 -6.64 -7.39
CA GLU A 66 -3.64 -7.88 -8.03
C GLU A 66 -2.81 -8.79 -7.11
N ARG A 67 -2.02 -8.20 -6.20
CA ARG A 67 -0.99 -8.93 -5.44
C ARG A 67 -1.28 -9.07 -3.96
N LEU A 68 -2.40 -8.53 -3.46
CA LEU A 68 -2.72 -8.56 -2.03
C LEU A 68 -2.73 -10.00 -1.47
N GLY A 69 -3.16 -10.98 -2.26
CA GLY A 69 -3.14 -12.40 -1.88
C GLY A 69 -1.74 -13.00 -1.73
N GLN A 70 -0.69 -12.30 -2.17
CA GLN A 70 0.71 -12.70 -2.00
C GLN A 70 1.35 -12.09 -0.75
N LEU A 71 0.63 -11.20 -0.05
CA LEU A 71 1.09 -10.62 1.21
C LEU A 71 1.11 -11.71 2.29
N ARG A 72 2.31 -12.17 2.66
CA ARG A 72 2.50 -13.24 3.66
C ARG A 72 2.05 -12.86 5.06
N ASP A 73 2.17 -11.58 5.40
CA ASP A 73 1.78 -11.04 6.70
C ASP A 73 0.85 -9.83 6.50
N PRO A 74 -0.46 -10.05 6.61
CA PRO A 74 -1.47 -9.00 6.44
C PRO A 74 -1.27 -7.78 7.37
N SER A 75 -0.66 -7.97 8.54
CA SER A 75 -0.38 -6.87 9.48
C SER A 75 0.72 -5.92 9.00
N ARG A 76 1.43 -6.29 7.94
CA ARG A 76 2.53 -5.51 7.33
C ARG A 76 2.12 -4.87 6.01
N LEU A 77 0.85 -4.53 5.86
CA LEU A 77 0.31 -3.88 4.67
C LEU A 77 1.02 -2.57 4.36
N LYS A 78 1.17 -1.68 5.35
CA LYS A 78 1.87 -0.40 5.19
C LYS A 78 3.27 -0.55 4.57
N PRO A 79 4.25 -1.24 5.18
CA PRO A 79 5.58 -1.35 4.58
C PRO A 79 5.57 -2.08 3.23
N TRP A 80 4.61 -2.98 2.98
CA TRP A 80 4.47 -3.63 1.68
C TRP A 80 4.02 -2.67 0.57
N LEU A 81 3.03 -1.81 0.82
CA LEU A 81 2.59 -0.78 -0.14
C LEU A 81 3.73 0.18 -0.50
N PHE A 82 4.50 0.62 0.50
CA PHE A 82 5.66 1.49 0.28
C PHE A 82 6.78 0.80 -0.50
N ALA A 83 6.93 -0.53 -0.36
CA ALA A 83 7.86 -1.30 -1.18
C ALA A 83 7.43 -1.35 -2.65
N ILE A 84 6.12 -1.50 -2.92
CA ILE A 84 5.57 -1.42 -4.28
C ILE A 84 5.84 -0.04 -4.88
N LEU A 85 5.55 1.04 -4.14
CA LEU A 85 5.78 2.41 -4.59
C LEU A 85 7.24 2.64 -5.00
N ARG A 86 8.20 2.27 -4.13
CA ARG A 86 9.62 2.41 -4.43
C ARG A 86 10.02 1.64 -5.68
N ASN A 87 9.52 0.41 -5.83
CA ASN A 87 9.81 -0.40 -7.02
C ASN A 87 9.28 0.25 -8.30
N GLU A 88 8.08 0.84 -8.28
CA GLU A 88 7.53 1.53 -9.45
C GLU A 88 8.32 2.81 -9.78
N VAL A 89 8.77 3.57 -8.77
CA VAL A 89 9.69 4.70 -8.99
C VAL A 89 10.97 4.27 -9.69
N TYR A 90 11.62 3.22 -9.18
CA TYR A 90 12.84 2.69 -9.80
C TYR A 90 12.60 2.13 -11.20
N ARG A 91 11.40 1.59 -11.47
CA ARG A 91 11.05 1.07 -12.80
C ARG A 91 10.89 2.19 -13.82
N ARG A 92 10.26 3.31 -13.44
CA ARG A 92 10.07 4.47 -14.33
C ARG A 92 11.37 5.23 -14.58
N SER A 93 12.25 5.36 -13.58
CA SER A 93 13.54 6.05 -13.76
C SER A 93 14.56 5.29 -14.61
N ARG A 94 14.31 4.02 -14.92
CA ARG A 94 15.15 3.16 -15.77
C ARG A 94 14.67 3.05 -17.22
N ARG A 95 13.58 3.74 -17.58
CA ARG A 95 13.04 3.83 -18.94
C ARG A 95 13.48 5.13 -19.58
#